data_AF-A0A5C6CAW6-F1
#
_entry.id   AF-A0A5C6CAW6-F1
#
_cell.length_a   1.000
_cell.length_b   1.000
_cell.length_c   1.000
_cell.angle_alpha   90.00
_cell.angle_beta   90.00
_cell.angle_gamma   90.00
#
_symmetry.space_group_name_H-M   'P 1'
#
loop_
_entity.id
_entity.type
_entity.pdbx_description
1 polymer ?
#
loop_
_entity_poly.entity_id
_entity_poly.type
_entity_poly.pdbx_seq_one_letter_code
_entity_poly.pdbx_strand_id
1 'polypeptide(L)'
;MARSNLYVLAESGHPEPATLDAFNSWEDSIPDEQKCALGKRLAVDHVGGVTVVSVFILTAIGWHNRKPQVFLTQAVGDGVWTERRYTSLRACLNGHRDELREQRKLQSNILSPLI
;
A
#
# COMPACT_ATOMS: atom_id res chain seq x y z
N MET A 1 17.42 15.20 -13.28
CA MET A 1 16.74 15.57 -12.01
C MET A 1 15.97 14.35 -11.52
N ALA A 2 16.29 13.83 -10.33
CA ALA A 2 15.54 12.73 -9.73
C ALA A 2 14.13 13.24 -9.36
N ARG A 3 13.08 12.61 -9.89
CA ARG A 3 11.70 12.89 -9.46
C ARG A 3 11.56 12.42 -8.01
N SER A 4 11.17 13.31 -7.11
CA SER A 4 10.87 12.94 -5.73
C SER A 4 9.65 12.02 -5.68
N ASN A 5 9.78 10.84 -5.05
CA ASN A 5 8.69 9.87 -4.87
C ASN A 5 7.81 10.23 -3.65
N LEU A 6 7.45 11.50 -3.49
CA LEU A 6 6.65 11.96 -2.35
C LEU A 6 5.19 12.04 -2.73
N TYR A 7 4.30 11.65 -1.81
CA TYR A 7 2.86 11.72 -1.99
C TYR A 7 2.20 12.36 -0.77
N VAL A 8 1.13 13.13 -0.98
CA VAL A 8 0.23 13.67 0.07
C VAL A 8 -1.17 13.13 -0.11
N LEU A 9 -1.97 13.15 0.95
CA LEU A 9 -3.40 12.85 0.85
C LEU A 9 -4.16 14.11 0.43
N ALA A 10 -4.65 14.13 -0.81
CA ALA A 10 -5.55 15.18 -1.26
C ALA A 10 -6.91 15.08 -0.55
N GLU A 11 -7.67 16.18 -0.56
CA GLU A 11 -9.03 16.25 0.01
C GLU A 11 -9.98 15.21 -0.60
N SER A 12 -9.73 14.84 -1.86
CA SER A 12 -10.42 13.76 -2.57
C SER A 12 -10.28 12.39 -1.90
N GLY A 13 -9.38 12.26 -0.93
CA GLY A 13 -9.04 10.98 -0.38
C GLY A 13 -8.33 10.13 -1.44
N HIS A 14 -7.47 10.70 -2.29
CA HIS A 14 -6.46 9.98 -3.09
C HIS A 14 -5.02 10.44 -2.80
N PRO A 15 -4.00 9.55 -2.80
CA PRO A 15 -2.61 9.97 -2.68
C PRO A 15 -2.16 10.61 -4.00
N GLU A 16 -1.64 11.83 -3.92
CA GLU A 16 -1.20 12.60 -5.09
C GLU A 16 0.29 12.92 -4.99
N PRO A 17 1.04 12.88 -6.11
CA PRO A 17 2.45 13.26 -6.11
C PRO A 17 2.64 14.67 -5.57
N ALA A 18 3.61 14.86 -4.69
CA ALA A 18 3.89 16.13 -4.04
C ALA A 18 5.34 16.54 -4.23
N THR A 19 5.56 17.85 -4.24
CA THR A 19 6.88 18.42 -3.97
C THR A 19 7.22 18.23 -2.49
N LEU A 20 8.49 18.37 -2.15
CA LEU A 20 8.92 18.30 -0.75
C LEU A 20 8.23 19.39 0.10
N ASP A 21 8.06 20.59 -0.44
CA ASP A 21 7.44 21.72 0.28
C ASP A 21 5.94 21.50 0.52
N ALA A 22 5.22 21.00 -0.49
CA ALA A 22 3.81 20.64 -0.35
C ALA A 22 3.61 19.51 0.66
N PHE A 23 4.54 18.54 0.66
CA PHE A 23 4.52 17.43 1.61
C PHE A 23 4.76 17.88 3.05
N ASN A 24 5.74 18.76 3.28
CA ASN A 24 6.01 19.28 4.63
C ASN A 24 4.83 20.10 5.15
N SER A 25 4.27 20.98 4.32
CA SER A 25 3.10 21.79 4.69
C SER A 25 1.88 20.93 5.02
N TRP A 26 1.66 19.87 4.24
CA TRP A 26 0.59 18.91 4.51
C TRP A 26 0.83 18.13 5.81
N GLU A 27 2.05 17.65 6.05
CA GLU A 27 2.34 16.91 7.28
C GLU A 27 2.21 17.79 8.54
N ASP A 28 2.66 19.04 8.48
CA ASP A 28 2.52 20.00 9.57
C ASP A 28 1.04 20.29 9.91
N SER A 29 0.13 20.08 8.96
CA SER A 29 -1.32 20.23 9.17
C SER A 29 -1.96 19.06 9.94
N ILE A 30 -1.27 17.93 10.09
CA ILE A 30 -1.81 16.72 10.71
C ILE A 30 -1.42 16.71 12.19
N PRO A 31 -2.34 16.44 13.14
CA PRO A 31 -1.99 16.28 14.55
C PRO A 31 -0.98 15.15 14.78
N ASP A 32 -0.02 15.32 15.71
CA ASP A 32 1.05 14.33 15.96
C ASP A 32 0.52 12.93 16.33
N GLU A 33 -0.59 12.88 17.08
CA GLU A 33 -1.29 11.63 17.42
C GLU A 33 -1.85 10.90 16.18
N GLN A 34 -2.18 11.64 15.12
CA GLN A 34 -2.68 11.10 13.87
C GLN A 34 -1.55 10.74 12.91
N LYS A 35 -0.38 11.41 12.98
CA LYS A 35 0.80 11.10 12.14
C LYS A 35 1.25 9.64 12.25
N CYS A 36 1.11 9.03 13.43
CA CYS A 36 1.40 7.62 13.68
C CYS A 36 0.38 6.65 13.06
N ALA A 37 -0.82 7.13 12.71
CA ALA A 37 -1.97 6.33 12.28
C ALA A 37 -2.30 6.50 10.78
N LEU A 38 -1.51 7.25 10.01
CA LEU A 38 -1.79 7.53 8.60
C LEU A 38 -1.49 6.31 7.72
N GLY A 39 -2.41 5.35 7.76
CA GLY A 39 -2.54 4.28 6.79
C GLY A 39 -3.72 4.56 5.86
N LYS A 40 -3.50 4.50 4.55
CA LYS A 40 -4.57 4.63 3.57
C LYS A 40 -4.64 3.44 2.64
N ARG A 41 -5.84 2.89 2.54
CA ARG A 41 -6.20 1.85 1.58
C ARG A 41 -6.16 2.40 0.15
N LEU A 42 -5.38 1.74 -0.70
CA LEU A 42 -5.16 2.10 -2.11
C LEU A 42 -5.99 1.24 -3.04
N ALA A 43 -6.05 -0.06 -2.77
CA ALA A 43 -6.80 -1.04 -3.53
C ALA A 43 -7.21 -2.18 -2.60
N VAL A 44 -8.42 -2.72 -2.80
CA VAL A 44 -8.89 -3.93 -2.14
C VAL A 44 -9.65 -4.75 -3.15
N ASP A 45 -9.30 -6.02 -3.20
CA ASP A 45 -9.93 -7.02 -4.05
C ASP A 45 -10.03 -8.33 -3.27
N HIS A 46 -11.00 -9.16 -3.65
CA HIS A 46 -11.25 -10.45 -3.01
C HIS A 46 -11.16 -11.58 -4.04
N VAL A 47 -10.47 -12.67 -3.70
CA VAL A 47 -10.31 -13.86 -4.54
C VAL A 47 -10.43 -15.10 -3.65
N GLY A 48 -11.45 -15.92 -3.87
CA GLY A 48 -11.57 -17.23 -3.20
C GLY A 48 -11.53 -17.20 -1.67
N GLY A 49 -12.07 -16.16 -1.03
CA GLY A 49 -12.01 -15.99 0.43
C GLY A 49 -10.74 -15.31 0.95
N VAL A 50 -9.76 -15.02 0.08
CA VAL A 50 -8.59 -14.20 0.36
C VAL A 50 -8.88 -12.75 0.00
N THR A 51 -8.56 -11.84 0.91
CA THR A 51 -8.59 -10.39 0.69
C THR A 51 -7.20 -9.91 0.36
N VAL A 52 -7.01 -9.33 -0.83
CA VAL A 52 -5.78 -8.63 -1.19
C VAL A 52 -6.00 -7.14 -0.95
N VAL A 53 -5.20 -6.53 -0.09
CA VAL A 53 -5.26 -5.12 0.25
C VAL A 53 -3.91 -4.46 0.00
N SER A 54 -3.93 -3.30 -0.64
CA SER A 54 -2.77 -2.43 -0.70
C SER A 54 -2.99 -1.19 0.13
N VAL A 55 -1.99 -0.81 0.92
CA VAL A 55 -2.02 0.36 1.78
C VAL A 55 -0.78 1.22 1.57
N PHE A 56 -0.96 2.54 1.70
CA PHE A 56 0.11 3.48 1.94
C PHE A 56 0.18 3.72 3.45
N ILE A 57 1.35 3.55 4.06
CA ILE A 57 1.58 3.83 5.46
C ILE A 57 2.62 4.94 5.54
N LEU A 58 2.24 6.04 6.18
CA LEU A 58 3.19 7.00 6.70
C LEU A 58 3.66 6.46 8.05
N THR A 59 4.87 5.94 8.12
CA THR A 59 5.42 5.53 9.41
C THR A 59 5.97 6.76 10.13
N ALA A 60 5.85 6.77 11.47
CA ALA A 60 6.44 7.81 12.29
C ALA A 60 7.93 7.99 11.92
N ILE A 61 8.39 9.24 11.94
CA ILE A 61 9.78 9.61 11.64
C ILE A 61 10.70 8.82 12.60
N GLY A 62 11.40 7.77 12.12
CA GLY A 62 12.03 6.86 13.08
C GLY A 62 12.96 5.74 12.60
N TRP A 63 13.89 6.01 11.68
CA TRP A 63 15.31 5.57 11.71
C TRP A 63 16.04 6.41 10.64
N HIS A 64 17.02 7.24 11.03
CA HIS A 64 17.81 8.17 10.16
C HIS A 64 17.17 9.50 9.66
N ASN A 65 16.26 10.15 10.40
CA ASN A 65 15.66 11.44 9.97
C ASN A 65 14.99 11.41 8.57
N ARG A 66 14.57 10.22 8.11
CA ARG A 66 13.77 10.05 6.89
C ARG A 66 12.39 9.60 7.32
N LYS A 67 11.35 10.18 6.70
CA LYS A 67 9.96 9.75 6.92
C LYS A 67 9.70 8.53 6.03
N PRO A 68 9.64 7.30 6.56
CA PRO A 68 9.51 6.12 5.72
C PRO A 68 8.06 6.05 5.23
N GLN A 69 7.86 6.45 3.98
CA GLN A 69 6.66 6.15 3.22
C GLN A 69 6.76 4.69 2.77
N VAL A 70 5.90 3.84 3.33
CA VAL A 70 5.87 2.41 2.99
C VAL A 70 4.58 2.13 2.25
N PHE A 71 4.70 1.62 1.03
CA PHE A 71 3.57 1.04 0.34
C PHE A 71 3.57 -0.46 0.60
N LEU A 72 2.45 -1.02 1.02
CA LEU A 72 2.30 -2.45 1.28
C LEU A 72 1.24 -3.05 0.37
N THR A 73 1.43 -4.30 0.00
CA THR A 73 0.37 -5.20 -0.47
C THR A 73 0.34 -6.40 0.46
N GLN A 74 -0.83 -6.72 0.98
CA GLN A 74 -1.07 -7.87 1.85
C GLN A 74 -2.17 -8.75 1.25
N ALA A 75 -2.02 -10.07 1.33
CA ALA A 75 -3.11 -11.01 1.08
C ALA A 75 -3.43 -11.76 2.37
N VAL A 76 -4.70 -11.73 2.78
CA VAL A 76 -5.17 -12.25 4.05
C VAL A 76 -6.42 -13.09 3.84
N GLY A 77 -6.39 -14.35 4.27
CA GLY A 77 -7.51 -15.28 4.24
C GLY A 77 -7.22 -16.48 5.14
N ASP A 78 -8.14 -17.44 5.17
CA ASP A 78 -7.91 -18.67 5.95
C ASP A 78 -6.68 -19.42 5.43
N GLY A 79 -5.69 -19.62 6.30
CA GLY A 79 -4.39 -20.20 5.95
C GLY A 79 -3.49 -19.35 5.01
N VAL A 80 -3.89 -18.12 4.65
CA VAL A 80 -3.13 -17.25 3.74
C VAL A 80 -2.77 -15.94 4.43
N TRP A 81 -1.47 -15.71 4.59
CA TRP A 81 -0.92 -14.41 5.01
C TRP A 81 0.33 -14.09 4.18
N THR A 82 0.24 -13.05 3.35
CA THR A 82 1.40 -12.53 2.60
C THR A 82 1.51 -11.02 2.83
N GLU A 83 2.74 -10.51 2.89
CA GLU A 83 3.04 -9.07 2.94
C GLU A 83 4.20 -8.77 1.99
N ARG A 84 4.06 -7.71 1.20
CA ARG A 84 5.11 -7.18 0.33
C ARG A 84 5.21 -5.67 0.50
N ARG A 85 6.45 -5.17 0.58
CA ARG A 85 6.77 -3.76 0.76
C ARG A 85 7.31 -3.16 -0.53
N TYR A 86 6.94 -1.90 -0.77
CA TYR A 86 7.31 -1.17 -1.97
C TYR A 86 7.72 0.26 -1.63
N THR A 87 8.61 0.80 -2.46
CA THR A 87 9.13 2.16 -2.35
C THR A 87 8.39 3.18 -3.21
N SER A 88 7.36 2.74 -3.96
CA SER A 88 6.52 3.63 -4.78
C SER A 88 5.09 3.10 -4.94
N LEU A 89 4.14 4.01 -5.14
CA LEU A 89 2.74 3.70 -5.43
C LEU A 89 2.59 2.78 -6.64
N ARG A 90 3.31 3.08 -7.73
CA ARG A 90 3.25 2.29 -8.98
C ARG A 90 3.69 0.84 -8.75
N ALA A 91 4.78 0.63 -8.02
CA ALA A 91 5.27 -0.71 -7.72
C ALA A 91 4.28 -1.48 -6.83
N CYS A 92 3.65 -0.80 -5.86
CA CYS A 92 2.62 -1.39 -5.01
C CYS A 92 1.38 -1.82 -5.78
N LEU A 93 0.84 -0.96 -6.67
CA LEU A 93 -0.32 -1.30 -7.50
C LEU A 93 -0.02 -2.39 -8.52
N ASN A 94 1.22 -2.47 -9.03
CA ASN A 94 1.67 -3.61 -9.83
C ASN A 94 1.67 -4.90 -8.99
N GLY A 95 2.28 -4.84 -7.82
CA GLY A 95 2.33 -5.96 -6.87
C GLY A 95 0.95 -6.44 -6.43
N HIS A 96 -0.01 -5.53 -6.29
CA HIS A 96 -1.42 -5.86 -6.04
C HIS A 96 -2.01 -6.73 -7.15
N ARG A 97 -1.83 -6.30 -8.41
CA ARG A 97 -2.33 -7.04 -9.58
C ARG A 97 -1.66 -8.39 -9.74
N ASP A 98 -0.37 -8.46 -9.44
CA ASP A 98 0.37 -9.72 -9.48
C ASP A 98 -0.08 -10.67 -8.37
N GLU A 99 -0.31 -10.16 -7.16
CA GLU A 99 -0.88 -10.96 -6.07
C GLU A 99 -2.27 -11.49 -6.43
N LEU A 100 -3.15 -10.67 -7.03
CA LEU A 100 -4.45 -11.14 -7.52
C LEU A 100 -4.32 -12.25 -8.56
N ARG A 101 -3.35 -12.16 -9.47
CA ARG A 101 -3.11 -13.22 -10.46
C ARG A 101 -2.66 -14.51 -9.79
N GLU A 102 -1.76 -14.44 -8.82
CA GLU A 102 -1.29 -15.62 -8.08
C GLU A 102 -2.44 -16.25 -7.26
N GLN A 103 -3.22 -15.46 -6.53
CA GLN A 103 -4.37 -15.98 -5.79
C GLN A 103 -5.40 -16.63 -6.71
N ARG A 104 -5.67 -16.06 -7.89
CA ARG A 104 -6.57 -16.66 -8.88
C ARG A 104 -6.04 -17.99 -9.43
N LYS A 105 -4.72 -18.10 -9.69
CA LYS A 105 -4.09 -19.36 -10.12
C LYS A 105 -4.19 -20.43 -9.04
N LEU A 106 -3.90 -20.07 -7.79
CA LEU A 106 -4.01 -21.00 -6.66
C LEU A 106 -5.44 -21.49 -6.49
N GLN A 107 -6.43 -20.61 -6.58
CA GLN A 107 -7.84 -20.98 -6.55
C GLN A 107 -8.23 -21.91 -7.71
N SER A 108 -7.77 -21.63 -8.94
CA SER A 108 -8.06 -22.51 -10.09
C SER A 108 -7.42 -23.89 -9.95
N ASN A 109 -6.26 -24.00 -9.31
CA ASN A 109 -5.59 -25.29 -9.07
C ASN A 109 -6.31 -26.12 -8.00
N ILE A 110 -6.90 -25.46 -7.00
CA ILE A 110 -7.74 -26.13 -5.98
C ILE A 110 -9.05 -26.66 -6.57
N LEU A 111 -9.59 -25.97 -7.59
CA LEU A 111 -10.82 -26.38 -8.28
C LEU A 111 -10.59 -27.36 -9.45
N SER A 112 -9.33 -27.59 -9.86
CA SER A 112 -8.98 -28.48 -10.98
C SER A 112 -8.34 -29.86 -10.63
N PRO A 113 -8.34 -30.41 -9.40
CA PRO A 113 -7.66 -31.68 -9.16
C PRO A 113 -8.46 -32.94 -9.57
N LEU A 114 -9.55 -32.82 -10.33
CA LEU A 114 -10.44 -33.94 -10.67
C LEU A 114 -10.76 -34.02 -12.18
N ILE A 115 -9.73 -34.22 -13.00
CA ILE A 115 -9.86 -34.92 -14.29
C ILE A 115 -8.74 -35.95 -14.40
#